data_AF-A0A7T3T4F7-F1
#
_entry.id   AF-A0A7T3T4F7-F1
#
_cell.length_a   1.000
_cell.length_b   1.000
_cell.length_c   1.000
_cell.angle_alpha   90.00
_cell.angle_beta   90.00
_cell.angle_gamma   90.00
#
_symmetry.space_group_name_H-M   'P 1'
#
loop_
_entity.id
_entity.type
_entity.pdbx_description
1 polymer ?
#
loop_
_entity_poly.entity_id
_entity_poly.type
_entity_poly.pdbx_seq_one_letter_code
_entity_poly.pdbx_strand_id
1 'polypeptide(L)'
;MDEGIIDTDGIEYILHVYRGRIETTRFSIHLLFLEYNHHLIRVDMDPSICHNNPDGTKITGSHIHIYDNSNSIKDLIAYPLADKDFPELTNIIDAFQAFLNYTNIKEREEKYNE
;
A
#
# COMPACT_ATOMS: atom_id res chain seq x y z
N MET A 1 -10.27 1.35 -7.50
CA MET A 1 -9.83 1.01 -8.86
C MET A 1 -8.89 -0.16 -8.69
N ASP A 2 -9.10 -1.21 -9.48
CA ASP A 2 -8.47 -2.51 -9.25
C ASP A 2 -7.71 -2.87 -10.51
N GLU A 3 -6.42 -3.12 -10.38
CA GLU A 3 -5.53 -3.54 -11.47
C GLU A 3 -4.85 -4.85 -11.11
N GLY A 4 -4.78 -5.77 -12.07
CA GLY A 4 -4.07 -7.04 -11.89
C GLY A 4 -2.57 -6.86 -12.14
N ILE A 5 -1.76 -7.33 -11.20
CA ILE A 5 -0.29 -7.33 -11.30
C ILE A 5 0.20 -8.77 -11.20
N ILE A 6 1.20 -9.14 -11.99
CA ILE A 6 1.84 -10.46 -11.95
C ILE A 6 3.34 -10.24 -11.81
N ASP A 7 3.98 -10.90 -10.83
CA ASP A 7 5.43 -10.82 -10.66
C ASP A 7 6.20 -11.80 -11.55
N THR A 8 7.52 -11.83 -11.39
CA THR A 8 8.41 -12.70 -12.17
C THR A 8 8.27 -14.19 -11.84
N ASP A 9 7.73 -14.52 -10.67
CA ASP A 9 7.49 -15.89 -10.21
C ASP A 9 6.06 -16.37 -10.53
N GLY A 10 5.25 -15.52 -11.17
CA GLY A 10 3.88 -15.81 -11.57
C GLY A 10 2.86 -15.62 -10.45
N ILE A 11 3.22 -14.95 -9.35
CA ILE A 11 2.29 -14.61 -8.27
C ILE A 11 1.42 -13.45 -8.73
N GLU A 12 0.11 -13.61 -8.56
CA GLU A 12 -0.87 -12.62 -8.96
C GLU A 12 -1.31 -11.75 -7.77
N TYR A 13 -1.44 -10.46 -8.05
CA TYR A 13 -1.80 -9.43 -7.08
C TYR A 13 -2.89 -8.51 -7.62
N ILE A 14 -3.58 -7.84 -6.70
CA ILE A 14 -4.49 -6.74 -7.00
C ILE A 14 -3.87 -5.46 -6.43
N LEU A 15 -3.62 -4.49 -7.31
CA LEU A 15 -3.38 -3.11 -6.93
C LEU A 15 -4.73 -2.40 -6.78
N HIS A 16 -5.07 -2.00 -5.56
CA HIS A 16 -6.34 -1.37 -5.24
C HIS A 16 -6.14 0.03 -4.67
N VAL A 17 -6.71 1.04 -5.34
CA VAL A 17 -6.78 2.41 -4.83
C VAL A 17 -8.20 2.70 -4.34
N TYR A 18 -8.31 3.02 -3.06
CA TYR A 18 -9.56 3.35 -2.39
C TYR A 18 -9.58 4.80 -1.94
N ARG A 19 -10.67 5.51 -2.24
CA ARG A 19 -10.93 6.86 -1.73
C ARG A 19 -12.26 6.90 -0.98
N GLY A 20 -12.25 7.42 0.24
CA GLY A 20 -13.47 7.61 1.02
C GLY A 20 -14.45 8.58 0.36
N ARG A 21 -15.75 8.45 0.68
CA ARG A 21 -16.81 9.28 0.09
C ARG A 21 -16.84 10.73 0.60
N ILE A 22 -16.42 10.98 1.85
CA ILE A 22 -16.66 12.27 2.54
C ILE A 22 -15.38 13.08 2.70
N GLU A 23 -14.27 12.46 3.10
CA GLU A 23 -13.02 13.15 3.41
C GLU A 23 -12.09 13.15 2.19
N THR A 24 -11.78 14.34 1.67
CA THR A 24 -10.90 14.50 0.50
C THR A 24 -9.45 14.16 0.79
N THR A 25 -9.06 14.20 2.06
CA THR A 25 -7.71 13.89 2.54
C THR A 25 -7.49 12.41 2.82
N ARG A 26 -8.56 11.59 2.81
CA ARG A 26 -8.50 10.18 3.19
C ARG A 26 -8.57 9.24 2.00
N PHE A 27 -7.50 8.50 1.80
CA PHE A 27 -7.43 7.45 0.79
C PHE A 27 -6.44 6.36 1.22
N SER A 28 -6.46 5.24 0.52
CA SER A 28 -5.49 4.18 0.74
C SER A 28 -5.14 3.45 -0.55
N ILE A 29 -3.92 2.91 -0.56
CA ILE A 29 -3.34 2.18 -1.70
C ILE A 29 -2.88 0.82 -1.20
N HIS A 30 -3.41 -0.23 -1.81
CA HIS A 30 -3.28 -1.60 -1.33
C HIS A 30 -2.65 -2.44 -2.43
N LEU A 31 -1.77 -3.36 -2.05
CA LEU A 31 -1.34 -4.46 -2.90
C LEU A 31 -1.72 -5.75 -2.19
N LEU A 32 -2.62 -6.53 -2.78
CA LEU A 32 -3.17 -7.74 -2.17
C LEU A 32 -2.77 -8.96 -2.99
N PHE A 33 -2.54 -10.09 -2.34
CA PHE A 33 -2.46 -11.38 -3.04
C PHE A 33 -3.84 -11.72 -3.64
N LEU A 34 -3.89 -12.03 -4.93
CA LEU A 34 -5.16 -12.37 -5.59
C LEU A 34 -5.80 -13.63 -5.02
N GLU A 35 -4.98 -14.65 -4.69
CA GLU A 35 -5.46 -15.96 -4.22
C GLU A 35 -6.18 -15.88 -2.87
N TYR A 36 -5.63 -15.13 -1.90
CA TYR A 36 -6.11 -15.10 -0.52
C TYR A 36 -6.76 -13.78 -0.12
N ASN A 37 -6.66 -12.76 -0.97
CA ASN A 37 -7.09 -11.40 -0.67
C ASN A 37 -6.46 -10.83 0.62
N HIS A 38 -5.25 -11.28 0.96
CA HIS A 38 -4.45 -10.74 2.04
C HIS A 38 -3.61 -9.58 1.52
N HIS A 39 -3.55 -8.48 2.28
CA HIS A 39 -2.65 -7.37 1.97
C HIS A 39 -1.19 -7.82 2.11
N LEU A 40 -0.44 -7.68 1.02
CA LEU A 40 1.02 -7.66 1.08
C LEU A 40 1.49 -6.35 1.73
N ILE A 41 0.87 -5.25 1.33
CA ILE A 41 1.16 -3.91 1.83
C ILE A 41 -0.06 -2.99 1.66
N ARG A 42 -0.30 -2.11 2.62
CA ARG A 42 -1.33 -1.06 2.54
C ARG A 42 -0.78 0.24 3.08
N VAL A 43 -0.90 1.32 2.32
CA VAL A 43 -0.64 2.68 2.81
C VAL A 43 -1.97 3.36 3.07
N ASP A 44 -2.17 3.80 4.31
CA ASP A 44 -3.33 4.57 4.74
C ASP A 44 -2.93 6.04 4.90
N MET A 45 -3.57 6.91 4.11
CA MET A 45 -3.29 8.33 4.04
C MET A 45 -4.38 9.11 4.75
N ASP A 46 -4.03 9.66 5.92
CA ASP A 46 -4.89 10.52 6.73
C ASP A 46 -4.06 11.15 7.86
N PRO A 47 -3.95 12.49 7.97
CA PRO A 47 -3.20 13.12 9.07
C PRO A 47 -3.83 12.91 10.45
N SER A 48 -5.11 12.54 10.52
CA SER A 48 -5.87 12.41 11.77
C SER A 48 -6.02 10.97 12.27
N ILE A 49 -5.67 9.98 11.44
CA ILE A 49 -5.80 8.57 11.81
C ILE A 49 -4.80 8.19 12.91
N CYS A 50 -5.19 7.20 13.71
CA CYS A 50 -4.33 6.62 14.72
C CYS A 50 -4.45 5.09 14.66
N HIS A 51 -3.32 4.40 14.71
CA HIS A 51 -3.25 2.95 14.77
C HIS A 51 -2.53 2.50 16.04
N ASN A 52 -3.02 1.42 16.65
CA ASN A 52 -2.36 0.77 17.78
C ASN A 52 -1.89 -0.61 17.33
N ASN A 53 -0.59 -0.84 17.37
CA ASN A 53 -0.02 -2.16 17.13
C ASN A 53 -0.27 -3.09 18.32
N PRO A 54 -0.26 -4.42 18.11
CA PRO A 54 -0.45 -5.41 19.17
C PRO A 54 0.60 -5.34 20.30
N ASP A 55 1.79 -4.84 20.02
CA ASP A 55 2.87 -4.62 20.99
C ASP A 55 2.64 -3.38 21.89
N GLY A 56 1.56 -2.62 21.64
CA GLY A 56 1.23 -1.38 22.34
C GLY A 56 1.81 -0.12 21.70
N THR A 57 2.60 -0.24 20.62
CA THR A 57 3.13 0.91 19.89
C THR A 57 1.99 1.66 19.20
N LYS A 58 1.98 2.98 19.35
CA LYS A 58 0.96 3.86 18.77
C LYS A 58 1.53 4.68 17.62
N ILE A 59 0.85 4.67 16.48
CA ILE A 59 1.21 5.42 15.28
C ILE A 59 0.12 6.44 15.01
N THR A 60 0.52 7.68 14.73
CA THR A 60 -0.38 8.80 14.46
C THR A 60 -0.10 9.38 13.09
N GLY A 61 -1.15 9.72 12.36
CA GLY A 61 -1.07 10.17 10.97
C GLY A 61 -0.94 9.00 9.99
N SER A 62 -0.64 9.34 8.75
CA SER A 62 -0.49 8.38 7.66
C SER A 62 0.57 7.33 7.97
N HIS A 63 0.27 6.08 7.65
CA HIS A 63 1.10 4.94 8.02
C HIS A 63 0.99 3.81 6.98
N ILE A 64 1.89 2.84 7.10
CA ILE A 64 1.97 1.69 6.23
C ILE A 64 1.82 0.39 7.01
N HIS A 65 0.90 -0.46 6.57
CA HIS A 65 0.78 -1.84 7.01
C HIS A 65 1.61 -2.74 6.10
N ILE A 66 2.34 -3.68 6.70
CA ILE A 66 3.16 -4.66 5.98
C ILE A 66 2.70 -6.05 6.39
N TYR A 67 2.63 -6.96 5.42
CA TYR A 67 2.28 -8.36 5.66
C TYR A 67 3.14 -8.98 6.76
N ASP A 68 2.48 -9.62 7.71
CA ASP A 68 3.08 -10.38 8.78
C ASP A 68 2.30 -11.69 8.98
N ASN A 69 3.02 -12.82 8.91
CA ASN A 69 2.43 -14.13 9.11
C ASN A 69 2.41 -14.57 10.59
N SER A 70 2.94 -13.77 11.51
CA SER A 70 2.93 -14.09 12.94
C SER A 70 1.55 -13.95 13.58
N ASN A 71 0.63 -13.23 12.91
CA ASN A 71 -0.73 -12.98 13.36
C ASN A 71 -1.78 -13.59 12.42
N SER A 72 -3.01 -13.77 12.91
CA SER A 72 -4.14 -14.24 12.09
C SER A 72 -4.55 -13.20 11.05
N ILE A 73 -4.56 -11.92 11.44
CA ILE A 73 -4.75 -10.76 10.56
C ILE A 73 -3.38 -10.38 9.99
N LYS A 74 -3.24 -10.44 8.66
CA LYS A 74 -1.94 -10.36 7.99
C LYS A 74 -1.38 -8.95 7.87
N ASP A 75 -2.21 -7.94 7.97
CA ASP A 75 -1.84 -6.52 7.90
C ASP A 75 -1.97 -5.83 9.26
N LEU A 76 -1.87 -6.58 10.36
CA LEU A 76 -2.12 -6.05 11.69
C LEU A 76 -1.06 -5.05 12.17
N ILE A 77 0.18 -5.21 11.70
CA ILE A 77 1.31 -4.37 12.09
C ILE A 77 1.45 -3.21 11.11
N ALA A 78 1.48 -2.00 11.65
CA ALA A 78 1.79 -0.79 10.90
C ALA A 78 3.10 -0.14 11.34
N TYR A 79 3.61 0.74 10.49
CA TYR A 79 4.79 1.56 10.71
C TYR A 79 4.52 3.00 10.25
N PRO A 80 5.16 4.01 10.88
CA PRO A 80 5.15 5.36 10.34
C PRO A 80 5.71 5.39 8.91
N LEU A 81 5.18 6.25 8.06
CA LEU A 81 5.78 6.48 6.75
C LEU A 81 7.16 7.14 6.94
N ALA A 82 8.19 6.56 6.32
CA ALA A 82 9.52 7.13 6.32
C ALA A 82 9.63 8.16 5.19
N ASP A 83 10.09 9.39 5.51
CA ASP A 83 10.26 10.48 4.54
C ASP A 83 11.12 10.09 3.34
N LYS A 84 12.08 9.17 3.52
CA LYS A 84 12.94 8.67 2.44
C LYS A 84 12.18 7.85 1.39
N ASP A 85 11.12 7.16 1.80
CA ASP A 85 10.37 6.22 0.97
C ASP A 85 9.08 6.87 0.45
N PHE A 86 8.54 7.82 1.22
CA PHE A 86 7.31 8.54 0.92
C PHE A 86 7.51 10.06 1.09
N PRO A 87 8.33 10.70 0.24
CA PRO A 87 8.55 12.14 0.30
C PRO A 87 7.32 12.90 -0.20
N GLU A 88 7.04 14.05 0.42
CA GLU A 88 6.13 15.08 -0.11
C GLU A 88 4.74 14.55 -0.55
N LEU A 89 4.06 13.82 0.33
CA LEU A 89 2.71 13.27 0.07
C LEU A 89 1.62 14.36 0.08
N THR A 90 1.64 15.26 -0.90
CA THR A 90 0.69 16.38 -0.96
C THR A 90 -0.66 15.96 -1.54
N ASN A 91 -0.67 14.92 -2.38
CA ASN A 91 -1.87 14.45 -3.07
C ASN A 91 -1.80 12.93 -3.39
N ILE A 92 -2.89 12.40 -3.97
CA ILE A 92 -3.02 10.98 -4.30
C ILE A 92 -2.02 10.49 -5.35
N ILE A 93 -1.60 11.35 -6.27
CA ILE A 93 -0.65 11.01 -7.34
C ILE A 93 0.74 10.80 -6.73
N ASP A 94 1.20 11.71 -5.87
CA ASP A 94 2.51 11.60 -5.20
C ASP A 94 2.58 10.31 -4.37
N ALA A 95 1.52 10.04 -3.60
CA ALA A 95 1.40 8.83 -2.80
C ALA A 95 1.38 7.55 -3.66
N PHE A 96 0.71 7.59 -4.81
CA PHE A 96 0.66 6.48 -5.74
C PHE A 96 2.03 6.21 -6.38
N GLN A 97 2.74 7.25 -6.83
CA GLN A 97 4.09 7.11 -7.38
C GLN A 97 5.08 6.58 -6.33
N ALA A 98 5.04 7.10 -5.11
CA ALA A 98 5.86 6.60 -4.00
C ALA A 98 5.55 5.12 -3.69
N PHE A 99 4.27 4.74 -3.70
CA PHE A 99 3.85 3.35 -3.49
C PHE A 99 4.37 2.41 -4.59
N LEU A 100 4.25 2.78 -5.86
CA LEU A 100 4.77 1.97 -6.98
C LEU A 100 6.29 1.80 -6.88
N ASN A 101 7.01 2.87 -6.55
CA ASN A 101 8.46 2.82 -6.34
C ASN A 101 8.85 1.91 -5.17
N TYR A 102 8.16 2.04 -4.03
CA TYR A 102 8.40 1.22 -2.84
C TYR A 102 8.14 -0.27 -3.09
N THR A 103 7.12 -0.58 -3.89
CA THR A 103 6.73 -1.96 -4.24
C THR A 103 7.44 -2.50 -5.48
N ASN A 104 8.30 -1.69 -6.13
CA ASN A 104 9.01 -2.04 -7.36
C ASN A 104 8.08 -2.51 -8.50
N ILE A 105 6.85 -1.98 -8.54
CA ILE A 105 5.92 -2.18 -9.66
C ILE A 105 6.39 -1.28 -10.81
N LYS A 106 6.54 -1.87 -11.99
CA LYS A 106 7.01 -1.19 -13.20
C LYS A 106 6.02 -1.34 -14.33
N GLU A 107 6.02 -0.36 -15.23
CA GLU A 107 5.35 -0.53 -16.52
C GLU A 107 5.91 -1.74 -17.25
N ARG A 108 5.03 -2.48 -17.92
CA ARG A 108 5.44 -3.61 -18.74
C ARG A 108 6.30 -3.07 -19.89
N GLU A 109 7.55 -3.51 -19.99
CA GLU A 109 8.36 -3.25 -21.16
C GLU A 109 7.68 -3.89 -22.37
N GLU A 110 7.08 -3.08 -23.25
CA GLU A 110 6.66 -3.53 -24.56
C GLU A 110 7.93 -3.91 -25.34
N LYS A 111 8.23 -5.21 -25.40
CA LYS A 111 9.17 -5.69 -26.40
C LYS A 111 8.52 -5.47 -27.76
N TYR A 112 8.92 -4.40 -28.45
CA TYR A 112 8.70 -4.28 -29.89
C TYR A 112 9.35 -5.51 -30.53
N ASN A 113 8.52 -6.41 -31.04
CA ASN A 113 8.99 -7.55 -31.82
C ASN A 113 9.45 -7.03 -33.18
N GLU A 114 10.75 -7.16 -33.48
CA GLU A 114 11.30 -7.10 -34.84
C GLU A 114 10.93 -8.34 -35.66
#